data_AF-A0A538CDC1-F1
#
_entry.id   AF-A0A538CDC1-F1
#
_cell.length_a   1.000
_cell.length_b   1.000
_cell.length_c   1.000
_cell.angle_alpha   90.00
_cell.angle_beta   90.00
_cell.angle_gamma   90.00
#
_symmetry.space_group_name_H-M   'P 1'
#
loop_
_entity.id
_entity.type
_entity.pdbx_description
1 polymer ?
#
loop_
_entity_poly.entity_id
_entity_poly.type
_entity_poly.pdbx_seq_one_letter_code
_entity_poly.pdbx_strand_id
1 'polypeptide(L)'
;MLFVRWLHVIAMAFFVGGQMFLAAAVVPVERSAPDRERLRAIARRFGYGTLVAIGVLIATGSALASHDDKWGDTTLQVKLGLVAFVAALVLWHMRRPELHALEGAIFVASLAIVWLGLTLAQ
;
A
#
# COMPACT_ATOMS: atom_id res chain seq x y z
N MET A 1 5.56 -7.56 21.22
CA MET A 1 5.41 -6.61 20.09
C MET A 1 6.25 -6.89 18.85
N LEU A 2 7.39 -7.59 18.94
CA LEU A 2 8.27 -7.83 17.78
C LEU A 2 7.56 -8.48 16.59
N PHE A 3 6.75 -9.51 16.82
CA PHE A 3 6.02 -10.22 15.75
C PHE A 3 5.05 -9.31 14.98
N VAL A 4 4.30 -8.46 15.68
CA VAL A 4 3.36 -7.51 15.05
C VAL A 4 4.11 -6.48 14.21
N ARG A 5 5.23 -5.95 14.74
CA ARG A 5 6.11 -5.04 14.00
C ARG A 5 6.71 -5.70 12.76
N TRP A 6 7.21 -6.92 12.89
CA TRP A 6 7.75 -7.71 11.78
C TRP A 6 6.69 -7.95 10.69
N LEU A 7 5.49 -8.36 11.08
CA LEU A 7 4.38 -8.58 10.14
C LEU A 7 3.95 -7.27 9.46
N HIS A 8 3.90 -6.16 10.21
CA HIS A 8 3.62 -4.83 9.67
C HIS A 8 4.63 -4.43 8.59
N VAL A 9 5.93 -4.61 8.86
CA VAL A 9 7.01 -4.29 7.92
C VAL A 9 6.95 -5.17 6.68
N ILE A 10 6.66 -6.47 6.82
CA ILE A 10 6.47 -7.37 5.68
C ILE A 10 5.30 -6.91 4.81
N ALA A 11 4.16 -6.58 5.41
CA ALA A 11 3.01 -6.09 4.67
C ALA A 11 3.33 -4.76 3.96
N MET A 12 4.10 -3.87 4.61
CA MET A 12 4.55 -2.61 4.03
C MET A 12 5.50 -2.84 2.84
N ALA A 13 6.45 -3.77 2.98
CA ALA A 13 7.40 -4.13 1.93
C ALA A 13 6.69 -4.76 0.73
N PHE A 14 5.72 -5.65 0.95
CA PHE A 14 4.90 -6.21 -0.13
C PHE A 14 4.09 -5.13 -0.84
N PHE A 15 3.44 -4.24 -0.09
CA PHE A 15 2.59 -3.20 -0.64
C PHE A 15 3.40 -2.20 -1.48
N VAL A 16 4.38 -1.53 -0.87
CA VAL A 16 5.18 -0.49 -1.55
C VAL A 16 6.14 -1.10 -2.57
N GLY A 17 6.82 -2.19 -2.20
CA GLY A 17 7.75 -2.89 -3.09
C GLY A 17 7.04 -3.53 -4.28
N GLY A 18 5.82 -4.05 -4.09
CA GLY A 18 4.99 -4.58 -5.16
C GLY A 18 4.57 -3.52 -6.17
N GLN A 19 4.20 -2.33 -5.71
CA GLN A 19 3.91 -1.19 -6.58
C GLN A 19 5.14 -0.77 -7.39
N MET A 20 6.32 -0.69 -6.75
CA MET A 20 7.59 -0.42 -7.43
C MET A 20 7.90 -1.49 -8.49
N PHE A 21 7.73 -2.77 -8.16
CA PHE A 21 7.98 -3.86 -9.11
C PHE A 21 7.06 -3.78 -10.32
N LEU A 22 5.76 -3.53 -10.12
CA LEU A 22 4.83 -3.36 -11.22
C LEU A 22 5.19 -2.15 -12.10
N ALA A 23 5.42 -0.99 -11.49
CA ALA A 23 5.71 0.24 -12.22
C ALA A 23 7.05 0.19 -12.97
N ALA A 24 8.08 -0.40 -12.37
CA ALA A 24 9.45 -0.39 -12.92
C ALA A 24 9.77 -1.57 -13.84
N ALA A 25 9.17 -2.75 -13.62
CA ALA A 25 9.50 -3.96 -14.38
C ALA A 25 8.34 -4.46 -15.24
N VAL A 26 7.15 -4.65 -14.66
CA VAL A 26 6.04 -5.31 -15.37
C VAL A 26 5.42 -4.38 -16.43
N VAL A 27 5.07 -3.15 -16.06
CA VAL A 27 4.41 -2.21 -16.96
C VAL A 27 5.27 -1.87 -18.19
N PRO A 28 6.59 -1.60 -18.07
CA PRO A 28 7.42 -1.33 -19.25
C PRO A 28 7.53 -2.53 -20.19
N VAL A 29 7.71 -3.75 -19.66
CA VAL A 29 7.86 -4.96 -20.48
C VAL A 29 6.56 -5.29 -21.23
N GLU A 30 5.41 -5.20 -20.55
CA GLU A 30 4.10 -5.46 -21.15
C GLU A 30 3.69 -4.38 -22.16
N ARG A 31 4.20 -3.14 -22.04
CA ARG A 31 4.01 -2.11 -23.07
C ARG A 31 4.77 -2.42 -24.37
N SER A 32 5.92 -3.10 -24.29
CA SER A 32 6.72 -3.46 -25.46
C SER A 32 6.18 -4.66 -26.24
N ALA A 33 5.48 -5.59 -25.57
CA ALA A 33 4.87 -6.76 -26.19
C ALA A 33 3.49 -7.05 -25.54
N PRO A 34 2.41 -6.41 -26.03
CA PRO A 34 1.14 -6.38 -25.31
C PRO A 34 0.42 -7.72 -25.31
N ASP A 35 0.42 -8.41 -24.17
CA ASP A 35 -0.48 -9.51 -23.84
C ASP A 35 -1.46 -9.05 -22.75
N ARG A 36 -2.58 -8.48 -23.20
CA ARG A 36 -3.57 -7.86 -22.32
C ARG A 36 -4.19 -8.86 -21.34
N GLU A 37 -4.30 -10.13 -21.71
CA GLU A 37 -4.92 -11.15 -20.86
C GLU A 37 -3.97 -11.54 -19.71
N ARG A 38 -2.68 -11.73 -20.03
CA ARG A 38 -1.64 -11.99 -19.04
C ARG A 38 -1.48 -10.83 -18.06
N LEU A 39 -1.40 -9.59 -18.55
CA LEU A 39 -1.31 -8.40 -17.71
C LEU A 39 -2.51 -8.30 -16.76
N ARG A 40 -3.74 -8.57 -17.25
CA ARG A 40 -4.95 -8.51 -16.43
C ARG A 40 -4.99 -9.60 -15.37
N ALA A 41 -4.48 -10.80 -15.66
CA ALA A 41 -4.36 -11.87 -14.67
C ALA A 41 -3.36 -11.53 -13.56
N ILE A 42 -2.20 -10.95 -13.91
CA ILE A 42 -1.21 -10.46 -12.94
C ILE A 42 -1.82 -9.36 -12.08
N ALA A 43 -2.43 -8.35 -12.70
CA ALA A 43 -3.06 -7.23 -12.02
C ALA A 43 -4.16 -7.68 -11.03
N ARG A 44 -5.00 -8.66 -11.38
CA ARG A 44 -6.00 -9.21 -10.43
C ARG A 44 -5.35 -9.87 -9.23
N ARG A 45 -4.37 -10.75 -9.45
CA ARG A 45 -3.67 -11.46 -8.36
C ARG A 45 -2.95 -10.49 -7.44
N PHE A 46 -2.27 -9.50 -8.03
CA PHE A 46 -1.63 -8.43 -7.27
C PHE A 46 -2.67 -7.62 -6.49
N GLY A 47 -3.80 -7.25 -7.10
CA GLY A 47 -4.90 -6.55 -6.44
C GLY A 47 -5.42 -7.28 -5.19
N TYR A 48 -5.62 -8.60 -5.25
CA TYR A 48 -5.99 -9.39 -4.07
C TYR A 48 -4.88 -9.39 -3.00
N GLY A 49 -3.62 -9.55 -3.41
CA GLY A 49 -2.48 -9.46 -2.48
C GLY A 49 -2.40 -8.10 -1.78
N THR A 50 -2.64 -7.03 -2.53
CA THR A 50 -2.66 -5.64 -2.04
C THR A 50 -3.78 -5.44 -1.01
N LEU A 51 -4.98 -5.96 -1.25
CA LEU A 51 -6.08 -5.90 -0.28
C LEU A 51 -5.73 -6.64 1.02
N VAL A 52 -5.12 -7.82 0.92
CA VAL A 52 -4.66 -8.58 2.08
C VAL A 52 -3.59 -7.79 2.85
N ALA A 53 -2.61 -7.21 2.14
CA ALA A 53 -1.57 -6.40 2.76
C ALA A 53 -2.13 -5.16 3.46
N ILE A 54 -3.10 -4.46 2.86
CA ILE A 54 -3.80 -3.34 3.49
C ILE A 54 -4.50 -3.80 4.78
N GLY A 55 -5.23 -4.92 4.74
CA GLY A 55 -5.88 -5.47 5.92
C GLY A 55 -4.90 -5.78 7.06
N VAL A 56 -3.76 -6.40 6.72
CA VAL A 56 -2.68 -6.66 7.68
C VAL A 56 -2.09 -5.36 8.23
N LEU A 57 -1.83 -4.36 7.39
CA LEU A 57 -1.29 -3.06 7.80
C LEU A 57 -2.21 -2.32 8.76
N ILE A 58 -3.52 -2.34 8.50
CA ILE A 58 -4.53 -1.74 9.38
C ILE A 58 -4.53 -2.47 10.73
N ALA A 59 -4.68 -3.79 10.73
CA ALA A 59 -4.75 -4.58 11.97
C ALA A 59 -3.48 -4.43 12.83
N THR A 60 -2.32 -4.57 12.21
CA THR A 60 -1.02 -4.44 12.90
C THR A 60 -0.74 -3.00 13.32
N GLY A 61 -1.10 -2.01 12.51
CA GLY A 61 -0.95 -0.58 12.83
C GLY A 61 -1.80 -0.16 14.03
N SER A 62 -3.07 -0.59 14.08
CA SER A 62 -3.95 -0.34 15.24
C SER A 62 -3.45 -1.01 16.52
N ALA A 63 -2.88 -2.22 16.41
CA ALA A 63 -2.28 -2.92 17.56
C ALA A 63 -1.03 -2.19 18.09
N LEU A 64 -0.16 -1.68 17.22
CA LEU A 64 0.99 -0.85 17.62
C LEU A 64 0.53 0.46 18.28
N ALA A 65 -0.41 1.17 17.65
CA ALA A 65 -0.93 2.43 18.17
C ALA A 65 -1.54 2.29 19.57
N SER A 66 -2.25 1.19 19.82
CA SER A 66 -2.88 0.91 21.12
C SER A 66 -1.89 0.55 22.22
N HIS A 67 -0.78 -0.12 21.86
CA HIS A 67 0.23 -0.48 22.84
C HIS A 67 1.14 0.69 23.21
N ASP A 68 1.42 1.57 22.25
CA ASP A 68 2.29 2.71 22.46
C ASP A 68 1.48 3.97 22.91
N ASP A 69 0.18 3.82 23.21
CA ASP A 69 -0.78 4.88 23.60
C ASP A 69 -0.76 6.13 22.69
N LYS A 70 -0.45 5.94 21.40
CA LYS A 70 -0.24 7.02 20.43
C LYS A 70 -1.51 7.56 19.76
N TRP A 71 -2.70 7.15 20.20
CA TRP A 71 -3.97 7.55 19.57
C TRP A 71 -4.22 9.08 19.57
N GLY A 72 -3.62 9.81 20.52
CA GLY A 72 -3.66 11.27 20.59
C GLY A 72 -2.65 11.99 19.69
N ASP A 73 -1.74 11.26 19.03
CA ASP A 73 -0.67 11.84 18.21
C ASP A 73 -1.21 12.31 16.85
N THR A 74 -1.07 13.61 16.56
CA THR A 74 -1.47 14.22 15.28
C THR A 74 -0.79 13.54 14.09
N THR A 75 0.46 13.13 14.20
CA THR A 75 1.20 12.43 13.14
C THR A 75 0.60 11.06 12.87
N LEU A 76 0.14 10.34 13.90
CA LEU A 76 -0.58 9.08 13.73
C LEU A 76 -1.92 9.30 13.03
N GLN A 77 -2.67 10.33 13.41
CA GLN A 77 -3.97 10.64 12.79
C GLN A 77 -3.82 10.98 11.30
N VAL A 78 -2.82 11.78 10.93
CA VAL A 78 -2.50 12.07 9.52
C VAL A 78 -2.13 10.78 8.78
N LYS A 79 -1.32 9.91 9.40
CA LYS A 79 -0.96 8.61 8.81
C LYS A 79 -2.19 7.73 8.59
N LEU A 80 -3.11 7.65 9.55
CA LEU A 80 -4.36 6.89 9.43
C LEU A 80 -5.28 7.46 8.34
N GLY A 81 -5.38 8.79 8.24
CA GLY A 81 -6.10 9.47 7.16
C GLY A 81 -5.54 9.12 5.79
N LEU A 82 -4.21 9.13 5.63
CA LEU A 82 -3.55 8.71 4.39
C LEU A 82 -3.77 7.23 4.08
N VAL A 83 -3.72 6.34 5.08
CA VAL A 83 -4.00 4.90 4.89
C VAL A 83 -5.43 4.68 4.40
N ALA A 84 -6.41 5.34 5.02
CA ALA A 84 -7.81 5.28 4.60
C ALA A 84 -8.00 5.83 3.18
N PHE A 85 -7.34 6.94 2.85
CA PHE A 85 -7.35 7.53 1.52
C PHE A 85 -6.75 6.58 0.47
N VAL A 86 -5.60 5.97 0.76
CA VAL A 86 -4.96 4.98 -0.11
C VAL A 86 -5.85 3.75 -0.30
N ALA A 87 -6.48 3.24 0.75
CA ALA A 87 -7.41 2.12 0.65
C ALA A 87 -8.61 2.46 -0.28
N ALA A 88 -9.17 3.66 -0.15
CA ALA A 88 -10.24 4.14 -1.03
C ALA A 88 -9.77 4.26 -2.49
N LEU A 89 -8.56 4.80 -2.73
CA LEU A 89 -7.98 4.89 -4.06
C LEU A 89 -7.72 3.51 -4.68
N VAL A 90 -7.25 2.54 -3.90
CA VAL A 90 -7.06 1.15 -4.35
C VAL A 90 -8.39 0.53 -4.76
N LEU A 91 -9.43 0.68 -3.94
CA LEU A 91 -10.78 0.20 -4.28
C LEU A 91 -11.34 0.88 -5.54
N TRP A 92 -11.08 2.18 -5.72
CA TRP A 92 -11.43 2.90 -6.94
C TRP A 92 -10.67 2.33 -8.13
N HIS A 93 -9.34 2.21 -8.03
CA HIS A 93 -8.49 1.69 -9.09
C HIS A 93 -8.91 0.28 -9.53
N MET A 94 -9.32 -0.59 -8.61
CA MET A 94 -9.85 -1.92 -8.95
C MET A 94 -11.13 -1.85 -9.80
N ARG A 95 -11.97 -0.81 -9.64
CA ARG A 95 -13.16 -0.60 -10.48
C ARG A 95 -12.87 0.14 -11.78
N ARG A 96 -11.82 0.98 -11.82
CA ARG A 96 -11.41 1.80 -12.97
C ARG A 96 -9.89 1.71 -13.19
N PRO A 97 -9.38 0.54 -13.64
CA PRO A 97 -7.93 0.31 -13.77
C PRO A 97 -7.29 1.14 -14.90
N GLU A 98 -8.10 1.74 -15.76
CA GLU A 98 -7.67 2.52 -16.92
C GLU A 98 -7.12 3.91 -16.54
N LEU A 99 -7.38 4.34 -15.30
CA LEU A 99 -6.92 5.62 -14.77
C LEU A 99 -5.51 5.48 -14.19
N HIS A 100 -4.49 5.60 -15.03
CA HIS A 100 -3.07 5.56 -14.62
C HIS A 100 -2.71 6.62 -13.55
N ALA A 101 -3.45 7.73 -13.50
CA ALA A 101 -3.28 8.75 -12.46
C ALA A 101 -3.55 8.21 -11.04
N LEU A 102 -4.47 7.24 -10.89
CA LEU A 102 -4.75 6.62 -9.58
C LEU A 102 -3.55 5.82 -9.09
N GLU A 103 -2.86 5.10 -9.98
CA GLU A 103 -1.69 4.30 -9.63
C GLU A 103 -0.56 5.19 -9.09
N GLY A 104 -0.29 6.30 -9.78
CA GLY A 104 0.67 7.31 -9.32
C GLY A 104 0.27 7.93 -7.97
N ALA A 105 -1.00 8.28 -7.79
CA ALA A 105 -1.49 8.85 -6.54
C ALA A 105 -1.37 7.86 -5.36
N ILE A 106 -1.73 6.59 -5.56
CA ILE A 106 -1.56 5.53 -4.55
C ILE A 106 -0.07 5.41 -4.21
N PHE A 107 0.82 5.37 -5.20
CA PHE A 107 2.26 5.23 -4.96
C PHE A 107 2.83 6.40 -4.14
N VAL A 108 2.56 7.64 -4.53
CA VAL A 108 3.03 8.84 -3.81
C VAL A 108 2.48 8.88 -2.39
N ALA A 109 1.19 8.62 -2.20
CA ALA A 109 0.60 8.56 -0.87
C ALA A 109 1.19 7.43 -0.01
N SER A 110 1.54 6.29 -0.63
CA SER A 110 2.19 5.17 0.07
C SER A 110 3.59 5.55 0.56
N LEU A 111 4.37 6.27 -0.25
CA LEU A 111 5.67 6.81 0.18
C LEU A 111 5.52 7.79 1.34
N ALA A 112 4.51 8.67 1.30
CA ALA A 112 4.21 9.59 2.40
C ALA A 112 3.86 8.83 3.70
N ILE A 113 3.08 7.75 3.63
CA ILE A 113 2.75 6.89 4.78
C ILE A 113 4.02 6.27 5.38
N VAL A 114 4.93 5.77 4.53
CA VAL A 114 6.21 5.19 4.99
C VAL A 114 7.04 6.27 5.69
N TRP A 115 7.16 7.45 5.09
CA TRP A 115 7.90 8.58 5.66
C TRP A 115 7.37 8.96 7.04
N LEU A 116 6.05 9.16 7.19
CA LEU A 116 5.42 9.43 8.48
C LEU A 116 5.59 8.27 9.49
N GLY A 117 5.67 7.04 8.99
CA GLY A 117 5.97 5.87 9.80
C GLY A 117 7.38 5.93 10.40
N LEU A 118 8.36 6.40 9.63
CA LEU A 118 9.74 6.57 10.12
C LEU A 118 9.85 7.69 11.15
N THR A 119 9.14 8.81 10.94
CA THR A 119 9.14 9.93 11.91
C THR A 119 8.48 9.55 13.24
N LEU A 120 7.47 8.66 13.22
CA LEU A 120 6.82 8.15 14.45
C LEU A 120 7.65 7.10 15.22
N ALA A 121 8.65 6.52 14.56
CA ALA A 121 9.52 5.48 15.12
C ALA A 121 10.78 6.06 15.78
N GLN A 122 11.06 7.34 15.57
CA GLN A 122 12.05 8.14 16.30
C GLN A 122 11.46 8.62 17.63
#